data_AF-A0A9X1FVV3-F1
#
_entry.id   AF-A0A9X1FVV3-F1
#
_cell.length_a   1.000
_cell.length_b   1.000
_cell.length_c   1.000
_cell.angle_alpha   90.00
_cell.angle_beta   90.00
_cell.angle_gamma   90.00
#
_symmetry.space_group_name_H-M   'P 1'
#
loop_
_entity.id
_entity.type
_entity.pdbx_description
1 polymer ?
#
loop_
_entity_poly.entity_id
_entity_poly.type
_entity_poly.pdbx_seq_one_letter_code
_entity_poly.pdbx_strand_id
1 'polypeptide(L)'
;MKKSLLFGALALTACAELPPSVVEYNGSSVKVRQSTFYTVPDPSDPGVVGEAVRVCGTNGKRAEHASSIIAPSAAYTEHLYLCL
;
A
#
# COMPACT_ATOMS: atom_id res chain seq x y z
N MET A 1 19.14 -46.15 23.15
CA MET A 1 17.77 -45.79 23.61
C MET A 1 17.76 -44.36 24.11
N LYS A 2 16.65 -43.64 23.87
CA LYS A 2 16.26 -42.28 24.34
C LYS A 2 16.73 -41.14 23.42
N LYS A 3 15.84 -40.63 22.56
CA LYS A 3 14.78 -39.59 22.81
C LYS A 3 15.44 -38.22 22.99
N SER A 4 15.04 -37.12 22.39
CA SER A 4 13.99 -36.77 21.43
C SER A 4 14.19 -35.28 21.14
N LEU A 5 13.79 -34.85 19.94
CA LEU A 5 13.16 -33.57 19.61
C LEU A 5 13.59 -32.31 20.37
N LEU A 6 14.13 -31.35 19.62
CA LEU A 6 13.74 -29.93 19.72
C LEU A 6 13.74 -29.33 18.30
N PHE A 7 12.84 -29.85 17.46
CA PHE A 7 12.27 -29.13 16.32
C PHE A 7 11.16 -28.27 16.89
N GLY A 8 11.24 -26.95 16.78
CA GLY A 8 10.14 -26.10 17.25
C GLY A 8 10.50 -24.65 17.55
N ALA A 9 11.28 -23.99 16.70
CA ALA A 9 11.20 -22.54 16.64
C ALA A 9 9.98 -22.21 15.77
N LEU A 10 8.82 -22.03 16.41
CA LEU A 10 7.63 -21.43 15.83
C LEU A 10 8.04 -20.10 15.19
N ALA A 11 8.11 -20.07 13.86
CA ALA A 11 8.11 -18.83 13.11
C ALA A 11 6.71 -18.23 13.24
N LEU A 12 6.48 -17.41 14.27
CA LEU A 12 5.38 -16.46 14.26
C LEU A 12 5.70 -15.45 13.15
N THR A 13 5.30 -15.76 11.92
CA THR A 13 5.19 -14.78 10.85
C THR A 13 4.16 -13.77 11.31
N ALA A 14 4.65 -12.63 11.80
CA ALA A 14 3.89 -11.49 12.24
C ALA A 14 2.86 -11.08 11.17
N CYS A 15 1.69 -10.59 11.61
CA CYS A 15 0.74 -9.87 10.77
C CYS A 15 1.45 -8.66 10.16
N ALA A 16 2.07 -8.82 8.99
CA ALA A 16 2.62 -7.71 8.24
C ALA A 16 1.46 -6.89 7.70
N GLU A 17 1.50 -5.59 7.95
CA GLU A 17 0.57 -4.65 7.36
C GLU A 17 0.62 -4.75 5.83
N LEU A 18 -0.55 -4.78 5.19
CA LEU A 18 -0.63 -4.84 3.73
C LEU A 18 -0.06 -3.54 3.15
N PRO A 19 1.00 -3.60 2.32
CA PRO A 19 1.60 -2.40 1.77
C PRO A 19 0.63 -1.71 0.81
N PRO A 20 0.77 -0.38 0.62
CA PRO A 20 0.03 0.34 -0.41
C PRO A 20 0.23 -0.29 -1.79
N SER A 21 -0.80 -0.28 -2.62
CA SER A 21 -0.76 -0.89 -3.96
C SER A 21 -1.54 -0.10 -4.99
N VAL A 22 -1.04 -0.10 -6.24
CA VAL A 22 -1.71 0.56 -7.37
C VAL A 22 -2.89 -0.27 -7.83
N VAL A 23 -4.07 0.35 -7.91
CA VAL A 23 -5.32 -0.32 -8.30
C VAL A 23 -5.87 0.17 -9.64
N GLU A 24 -5.47 1.36 -10.08
CA GLU A 24 -5.88 1.92 -11.38
C GLU A 24 -4.81 2.88 -11.90
N TYR A 25 -4.56 2.86 -13.20
CA TYR A 25 -3.72 3.82 -13.90
C TYR A 25 -4.23 4.04 -15.33
N ASN A 26 -4.32 5.29 -15.78
CA ASN A 26 -4.85 5.64 -17.11
C ASN A 26 -3.92 6.52 -17.96
N GLY A 27 -2.66 6.75 -17.53
CA GLY A 27 -1.72 7.64 -18.23
C GLY A 27 -1.66 9.07 -17.68
N SER A 28 -2.74 9.53 -17.04
CA SER A 28 -2.88 10.89 -16.49
C SER A 28 -3.15 10.90 -14.98
N SER A 29 -3.57 9.79 -14.40
CA SER A 29 -3.74 9.62 -12.97
C SER A 29 -3.50 8.17 -12.54
N VAL A 30 -3.16 8.00 -11.27
CA VAL A 30 -2.96 6.71 -10.59
C VAL A 30 -3.76 6.68 -9.30
N LYS A 31 -4.41 5.55 -9.01
CA LYS A 31 -5.04 5.28 -7.71
C LYS A 31 -4.19 4.31 -6.92
N VAL A 32 -3.85 4.70 -5.70
CA VAL A 32 -3.11 3.87 -4.75
C VAL A 32 -4.03 3.53 -3.57
N ARG A 33 -4.16 2.24 -3.28
CA ARG A 33 -4.97 1.72 -2.18
C ARG A 33 -4.10 1.53 -0.95
N GLN A 34 -4.52 2.08 0.18
CA GLN A 34 -3.92 1.90 1.50
C GLN A 34 -4.90 1.15 2.41
N SER A 35 -4.39 0.15 3.14
CA SER A 35 -5.16 -0.57 4.16
C SER A 35 -5.48 0.35 5.34
N THR A 36 -6.71 0.30 5.85
CA THR A 36 -7.14 1.05 7.04
C THR A 36 -7.17 0.19 8.30
N PHE A 37 -6.87 -1.12 8.20
CA PHE A 37 -7.01 -2.08 9.30
C PHE A 37 -6.10 -1.79 10.50
N TYR A 38 -4.89 -1.29 10.22
CA TYR A 38 -3.86 -1.04 11.25
C TYR A 38 -3.32 0.39 11.21
N THR A 39 -3.67 1.16 10.17
CA THR A 39 -3.08 2.47 9.87
C THR A 39 -4.16 3.48 9.54
N VAL A 40 -3.94 4.71 10.03
CA VAL A 40 -4.76 5.86 9.66
C VAL A 40 -4.41 6.24 8.23
N PRO A 41 -5.38 6.31 7.31
CA PRO A 41 -5.11 6.69 5.93
C PRO A 41 -4.43 8.06 5.84
N ASP A 42 -3.31 8.11 5.13
CA ASP A 42 -2.56 9.35 4.90
C ASP A 42 -2.04 9.39 3.46
N PRO A 43 -2.49 10.34 2.63
CA PRO A 43 -1.94 10.53 1.29
C PRO A 43 -0.48 11.01 1.28
N SER A 44 0.09 11.36 2.44
CA SER A 44 1.50 11.71 2.58
C SER A 44 2.34 10.50 3.02
N ASP A 45 1.73 9.34 3.24
CA ASP A 45 2.44 8.12 3.62
C ASP A 45 3.52 7.79 2.57
N PRO A 46 4.78 7.52 2.99
CA PRO A 46 5.88 7.28 2.05
C PRO A 46 5.65 6.09 1.11
N GLY A 47 4.92 5.07 1.54
CA GLY A 47 4.55 3.93 0.70
C GLY A 47 3.53 4.33 -0.38
N VAL A 48 2.52 5.11 0.00
CA VAL A 48 1.51 5.63 -0.94
C VAL A 48 2.14 6.58 -1.96
N VAL A 49 2.92 7.56 -1.49
CA VAL A 49 3.63 8.52 -2.35
C VAL A 49 4.66 7.81 -3.22
N GLY A 50 5.38 6.83 -2.67
CA GLY A 50 6.37 6.04 -3.38
C GLY A 50 5.76 5.31 -4.59
N GLU A 51 4.60 4.68 -4.41
CA GLU A 51 3.89 4.02 -5.51
C GLU A 51 3.39 5.01 -6.57
N ALA A 52 2.84 6.16 -6.14
CA ALA A 52 2.38 7.18 -7.07
C ALA A 52 3.53 7.77 -7.90
N VAL A 53 4.65 8.11 -7.25
CA VAL A 53 5.87 8.61 -7.90
C VAL A 53 6.46 7.56 -8.83
N ARG A 54 6.51 6.28 -8.41
CA ARG A 54 7.01 5.17 -9.24
C ARG A 54 6.21 5.05 -10.53
N VAL A 55 4.88 5.10 -10.47
CA VAL A 55 4.03 4.95 -11.66
C VAL A 55 4.07 6.19 -12.54
N CYS A 56 3.83 7.39 -12.01
CA CYS A 56 3.87 8.62 -12.81
C CYS A 56 5.27 8.86 -13.41
N GLY A 57 6.31 8.55 -12.65
CA GLY A 57 7.71 8.70 -13.05
C GLY A 57 8.12 7.81 -14.23
N THR A 58 7.41 6.71 -14.50
CA THR A 58 7.66 5.89 -15.70
C THR A 58 7.48 6.67 -17.00
N ASN A 59 6.70 7.76 -16.97
CA ASN A 59 6.49 8.67 -18.11
C ASN A 59 7.14 10.04 -17.89
N GLY A 60 8.07 10.17 -16.94
CA GLY A 60 8.75 11.43 -16.62
C GLY A 60 7.85 12.48 -15.95
N LYS A 61 6.68 12.07 -15.44
CA LYS A 61 5.71 12.95 -14.79
C LYS A 61 5.88 12.94 -13.26
N ARG A 62 5.47 14.02 -12.61
CA ARG A 62 5.37 14.14 -11.15
C ARG A 62 4.00 13.63 -10.69
N ALA A 63 3.95 13.08 -9.49
CA ALA A 63 2.70 12.71 -8.84
C ALA A 63 2.23 13.84 -7.91
N GLU A 64 0.97 14.26 -8.04
CA GLU A 64 0.34 15.25 -7.16
C GLU A 64 -0.97 14.68 -6.61
N HIS A 65 -1.16 14.74 -5.29
CA HIS A 65 -2.37 14.23 -4.66
C HIS A 65 -3.59 15.06 -5.07
N ALA A 66 -4.67 14.39 -5.44
CA ALA A 66 -5.92 15.04 -5.85
C ALA A 66 -7.08 14.77 -4.91
N SER A 67 -7.28 13.52 -4.49
CA SER A 67 -8.40 13.17 -3.62
C SER A 67 -8.19 11.84 -2.91
N SER A 68 -9.04 11.58 -1.92
CA SER A 68 -9.07 10.29 -1.22
C SER A 68 -10.50 9.86 -0.97
N ILE A 69 -10.76 8.58 -1.18
CA ILE A 69 -12.09 7.98 -1.00
C ILE A 69 -11.94 6.78 -0.08
N ILE A 70 -12.74 6.79 0.99
CA ILE A 70 -12.86 5.64 1.89
C ILE A 70 -13.80 4.64 1.22
N ALA A 71 -13.38 3.38 1.12
CA ALA A 71 -14.19 2.34 0.53
C ALA A 71 -15.47 2.07 1.34
N PRO A 72 -16.55 1.57 0.73
CA PRO A 72 -17.80 1.28 1.45
C PRO A 72 -17.64 0.34 2.65
N SER A 73 -16.67 -0.59 2.60
CA SER A 73 -16.36 -1.51 3.69
C SER A 73 -15.45 -0.92 4.77
N ALA A 74 -14.98 0.32 4.59
CA ALA A 74 -13.99 1.01 5.43
C ALA A 74 -12.68 0.23 5.66
N ALA A 75 -12.41 -0.80 4.84
CA ALA A 75 -11.23 -1.68 4.95
C ALA A 75 -10.00 -1.14 4.20
N TYR A 76 -10.21 -0.14 3.34
CA TYR A 76 -9.15 0.54 2.62
C TYR A 76 -9.58 1.96 2.23
N THR A 77 -8.59 2.79 1.98
CA THR A 77 -8.74 4.11 1.37
C THR A 77 -8.02 4.12 0.03
N GLU A 78 -8.62 4.74 -0.98
CA GLU A 78 -8.01 4.95 -2.28
C GLU A 78 -7.59 6.40 -2.41
N HIS A 79 -6.31 6.63 -2.65
CA HIS A 79 -5.72 7.93 -2.89
C HIS A 79 -5.49 8.12 -4.38
N LEU A 80 -6.11 9.13 -4.97
CA LEU A 80 -5.92 9.50 -6.36
C LEU A 80 -4.78 10.52 -6.46
N TYR A 81 -3.83 10.25 -7.34
CA TYR A 81 -2.79 11.19 -7.74
C TYR A 81 -2.90 11.50 -9.23
N LEU A 82 -2.71 12.75 -9.59
CA LEU A 82 -2.52 13.19 -10.97
C LEU A 82 -1.05 13.00 -11.36
N CYS A 83 -0.82 12.54 -12.58
CA CYS A 83 0.50 12.50 -13.18
C CYS A 83 0.66 13.74 -14.07
N LEU A 84 1.49 14.68 -13.64
CA LEU A 84 1.71 15.99 -14.27
C LEU A 84 3.13 16.15 -14.83
#